data_AF-A0A969ZXM8-F1
#
_entry.id   AF-A0A969ZXM8-F1
#
_cell.length_a   1.000
_cell.length_b   1.000
_cell.length_c   1.000
_cell.angle_alpha   90.00
_cell.angle_beta   90.00
_cell.angle_gamma   90.00
#
_symmetry.space_group_name_H-M   'P 1'
#
loop_
_entity.id
_entity.type
_entity.pdbx_description
1 polymer ?
#
loop_
_entity_poly.entity_id
_entity_poly.type
_entity_poly.pdbx_seq_one_letter_code
_entity_poly.pdbx_strand_id
1 'polypeptide(L)'
;ADSKSFVEAKFNPKEGKNEDVQKRAREMAAIAAEAKRVSDILAEVPSSFCGTLDYHIKRRGYTNEKMEERTGISSRMIQDYRNKKDAKPTLQSVLALCIGLNLHPSFSYDLIAKAGHNIMIASEEFLIYRYLIDNHHMENIFMWNAKLQDAGIPQQLPKNGNKMTAPVK
;
A
#
# COMPACT_ATOMS: atom_id res chain seq x y z
N ALA A 1 1.18 -46.05 25.30
CA ALA A 1 1.19 -44.58 25.32
C ALA A 1 0.16 -44.14 26.35
N ASP A 2 0.61 -43.61 27.48
CA ASP A 2 -0.25 -43.30 28.64
C ASP A 2 -0.90 -41.93 28.44
N SER A 3 -2.22 -41.92 28.19
CA SER A 3 -3.01 -40.73 27.87
C SER A 3 -3.55 -40.07 29.14
N LYS A 4 -2.66 -39.61 30.03
CA LYS A 4 -3.05 -39.00 31.31
C LYS A 4 -2.48 -37.58 31.47
N SER A 5 -3.08 -36.62 30.76
CA SER A 5 -3.21 -35.22 31.20
C SER A 5 -3.95 -34.39 30.15
N PHE A 6 -5.17 -34.78 29.80
CA PHE A 6 -6.07 -33.84 29.13
C PHE A 6 -6.78 -33.01 30.20
N VAL A 7 -6.32 -31.78 30.42
CA VAL A 7 -7.04 -30.80 31.24
C VAL A 7 -8.08 -30.14 30.35
N GLU A 8 -9.33 -30.56 30.48
CA GLU A 8 -10.44 -29.97 29.75
C GLU A 8 -10.67 -28.55 30.28
N ALA A 9 -10.53 -27.55 29.40
CA ALA A 9 -10.71 -26.15 29.75
C ALA A 9 -12.16 -25.92 30.24
N LYS A 10 -12.33 -25.58 31.52
CA LYS A 10 -13.65 -25.25 32.07
C LYS A 10 -14.07 -23.88 31.59
N PHE A 11 -15.01 -23.84 30.65
CA PHE A 11 -15.67 -22.60 30.23
C PHE A 11 -16.43 -22.00 31.41
N ASN A 12 -16.01 -20.82 31.87
CA ASN A 12 -16.72 -20.05 32.88
C ASN A 12 -17.68 -19.06 32.20
N PRO A 13 -19.00 -19.31 32.15
CA PRO A 13 -19.96 -18.41 31.51
C PRO A 13 -20.11 -17.05 32.23
N LYS A 14 -19.52 -16.89 33.42
CA LYS A 14 -19.58 -15.69 34.27
C LYS A 14 -18.30 -14.85 34.29
N GLU A 15 -17.26 -15.21 33.53
CA GLU A 15 -16.18 -14.24 33.27
C GLU A 15 -16.78 -13.05 32.50
N GLY A 16 -16.64 -11.84 33.03
CA GLY A 16 -17.36 -10.65 32.59
C GLY A 16 -17.13 -10.31 31.13
N LYS A 17 -18.08 -10.69 30.26
CA LYS A 17 -18.05 -10.46 28.81
C LYS A 17 -18.34 -9.01 28.38
N ASN A 18 -18.67 -8.11 29.30
CA ASN A 18 -19.18 -6.78 28.93
C ASN A 18 -18.09 -5.86 28.37
N GLU A 19 -16.86 -5.93 28.92
CA GLU A 19 -15.72 -5.18 28.38
C GLU A 19 -15.33 -5.68 26.97
N ASP A 20 -15.41 -7.00 26.74
CA ASP A 20 -15.16 -7.65 25.43
C ASP A 20 -16.21 -7.26 24.38
N VAL A 21 -17.50 -7.23 24.73
CA VAL A 21 -18.58 -6.83 23.79
C VAL A 21 -18.43 -5.36 23.36
N GLN A 22 -18.17 -4.44 24.30
CA GLN A 22 -17.96 -3.03 23.95
C GLN A 22 -16.68 -2.82 23.14
N LYS A 23 -15.59 -3.54 23.46
CA LYS A 23 -14.34 -3.49 22.70
C LYS A 23 -14.54 -3.98 21.27
N ARG A 24 -15.18 -5.13 21.08
CA ARG A 24 -15.53 -5.68 19.76
C ARG A 24 -16.42 -4.73 18.95
N ALA A 25 -17.42 -4.12 19.59
CA ALA A 25 -18.30 -3.17 18.92
C ALA A 25 -17.52 -1.95 18.42
N ARG A 26 -16.59 -1.40 19.22
CA ARG A 26 -15.73 -0.29 18.82
C ARG A 26 -14.78 -0.66 17.68
N GLU A 27 -14.13 -1.83 17.77
CA GLU A 27 -13.24 -2.34 16.73
C GLU A 27 -14.00 -2.55 15.40
N MET A 28 -15.17 -3.18 15.44
CA MET A 28 -15.99 -3.40 14.25
C MET A 28 -16.51 -2.09 13.66
N ALA A 29 -16.90 -1.12 14.50
CA ALA A 29 -17.31 0.20 14.04
C ALA A 29 -16.16 0.94 13.31
N ALA A 30 -14.93 0.84 13.84
CA ALA A 30 -13.76 1.42 13.20
C ALA A 30 -13.45 0.75 11.84
N ILE A 31 -13.52 -0.59 11.77
CA ILE A 31 -13.34 -1.34 10.52
C ILE A 31 -14.40 -0.94 9.49
N ALA A 32 -15.68 -0.87 9.89
CA ALA A 32 -16.78 -0.49 9.00
C ALA A 32 -16.65 0.96 8.50
N ALA A 33 -16.24 1.89 9.37
CA ALA A 33 -16.01 3.27 9.00
C ALA A 33 -14.85 3.40 7.99
N GLU A 34 -13.75 2.67 8.20
CA GLU A 34 -12.63 2.66 7.27
C GLU A 34 -13.01 2.03 5.92
N ALA A 35 -13.72 0.89 5.93
CA ALA A 35 -14.22 0.26 4.73
C ALA A 35 -15.12 1.19 3.93
N LYS A 36 -16.03 1.91 4.60
CA LYS A 36 -16.87 2.93 3.96
C LYS A 36 -16.03 4.05 3.35
N ARG A 37 -15.06 4.60 4.11
CA ARG A 37 -14.17 5.67 3.62
C ARG A 37 -13.40 5.24 2.38
N VAL A 38 -12.86 4.01 2.36
CA VAL A 38 -12.14 3.46 1.21
C VAL A 38 -13.08 3.27 0.02
N SER A 39 -14.28 2.72 0.25
CA SER A 39 -15.30 2.53 -0.77
C SER A 39 -15.75 3.85 -1.41
N ASP A 40 -16.05 4.87 -0.59
CA ASP A 40 -16.47 6.19 -1.07
C ASP A 40 -15.39 6.80 -1.97
N ILE A 41 -14.11 6.71 -1.57
CA ILE A 41 -13.00 7.21 -2.38
C ILE A 41 -12.87 6.45 -3.69
N LEU A 42 -12.95 5.11 -3.68
CA LEU A 42 -12.87 4.29 -4.90
C LEU A 42 -13.96 4.65 -5.91
N ALA A 43 -15.16 5.02 -5.45
CA ALA A 43 -16.26 5.44 -6.30
C ALA A 43 -16.00 6.78 -7.03
N GLU A 44 -15.15 7.64 -6.48
CA GLU A 44 -14.78 8.94 -7.08
C GLU A 44 -13.57 8.85 -8.03
N VAL A 45 -12.75 7.81 -7.89
CA VAL A 45 -11.49 7.68 -8.63
C VAL A 45 -11.78 7.46 -10.13
N PRO A 46 -11.12 8.21 -11.05
CA PRO A 46 -11.29 8.02 -12.49
C PRO A 46 -10.92 6.62 -13.00
N SER A 47 -11.42 6.24 -14.18
CA SER A 47 -11.15 4.92 -14.76
C SER A 47 -9.74 4.75 -15.34
N SER A 48 -9.05 5.85 -15.70
CA SER A 48 -7.72 5.81 -16.28
C SER A 48 -6.61 5.89 -15.22
N PHE A 49 -5.42 5.37 -15.56
CA PHE A 49 -4.22 5.52 -14.74
C PHE A 49 -3.91 7.01 -14.45
N CYS A 50 -3.83 7.84 -15.50
CA CYS A 50 -3.44 9.24 -15.34
C CYS A 50 -4.42 10.02 -14.47
N GLY A 51 -5.73 9.77 -14.63
CA GLY A 51 -6.77 10.40 -13.81
C GLY A 51 -6.74 9.92 -12.36
N THR A 52 -6.53 8.62 -12.14
CA THR A 52 -6.39 8.03 -10.79
C THR A 52 -5.19 8.61 -10.06
N LEU A 53 -4.04 8.67 -10.74
CA LEU A 53 -2.83 9.24 -10.17
C LEU A 53 -3.02 10.71 -9.82
N ASP A 54 -3.56 11.51 -10.74
CA ASP A 54 -3.82 12.93 -10.51
C ASP A 54 -4.79 13.16 -9.34
N TYR A 55 -5.85 12.36 -9.25
CA TYR A 55 -6.81 12.39 -8.15
C TYR A 55 -6.12 12.14 -6.80
N HIS A 56 -5.29 11.09 -6.69
CA HIS A 56 -4.61 10.79 -5.42
C HIS A 56 -3.53 11.80 -5.04
N ILE A 57 -2.78 12.34 -6.01
CA ILE A 57 -1.83 13.44 -5.77
C ILE A 57 -2.55 14.68 -5.23
N LYS A 58 -3.67 15.07 -5.84
CA LYS A 58 -4.51 16.19 -5.38
C LYS A 58 -5.10 15.94 -4.00
N ARG A 59 -5.66 14.76 -3.75
CA ARG A 59 -6.23 14.35 -2.45
C ARG A 59 -5.19 14.40 -1.33
N ARG A 60 -3.91 14.14 -1.64
CA ARG A 60 -2.78 14.25 -0.70
C ARG A 60 -2.20 15.67 -0.60
N GLY A 61 -2.58 16.60 -1.48
CA GLY A 61 -2.04 17.95 -1.52
C GLY A 61 -0.56 18.02 -1.95
N TYR A 62 -0.08 17.07 -2.75
CA TYR A 62 1.32 17.04 -3.18
C TYR A 62 1.55 17.75 -4.50
N THR A 63 2.70 18.42 -4.61
CA THR A 63 3.22 18.93 -5.89
C THR A 63 3.99 17.84 -6.64
N ASN A 64 4.36 18.10 -7.88
CA ASN A 64 5.19 17.17 -8.65
C ASN A 64 6.60 17.04 -8.04
N GLU A 65 7.14 18.10 -7.47
CA GLU A 65 8.44 18.13 -6.78
C GLU A 65 8.39 17.30 -5.50
N LYS A 66 7.27 17.39 -4.76
CA LYS A 66 7.08 16.52 -3.59
C LYS A 66 6.98 15.06 -4.01
N MET A 67 6.29 14.76 -5.09
CA MET A 67 6.24 13.40 -5.63
C MET A 67 7.61 12.91 -6.09
N GLU A 68 8.43 13.77 -6.69
CA GLU A 68 9.80 13.44 -7.07
C GLU A 68 10.66 13.06 -5.86
N GLU A 69 10.59 13.84 -4.78
CA GLU A 69 11.27 13.53 -3.52
C GLU A 69 10.84 12.16 -2.95
N ARG A 70 9.54 11.84 -3.01
CA ARG A 70 8.98 10.64 -2.37
C ARG A 70 9.13 9.36 -3.21
N THR A 71 9.23 9.50 -4.54
CA THR A 71 9.18 8.36 -5.48
C THR A 71 10.47 8.14 -6.24
N GLY A 72 11.38 9.13 -6.25
CA GLY A 72 12.55 9.12 -7.10
C GLY A 72 12.27 9.38 -8.59
N ILE A 73 11.02 9.60 -9.00
CA ILE A 73 10.60 9.85 -10.38
C ILE A 73 10.60 11.37 -10.63
N SER A 74 11.25 11.85 -11.69
CA SER A 74 11.36 13.30 -11.93
C SER A 74 10.00 14.02 -12.00
N SER A 75 9.93 15.28 -11.52
CA SER A 75 8.72 16.11 -11.53
C SER A 75 8.11 16.21 -12.93
N ARG A 76 8.94 16.27 -13.98
CA ARG A 76 8.51 16.23 -15.39
C ARG A 76 7.82 14.92 -15.75
N MET A 77 8.36 13.79 -15.30
CA MET A 77 7.76 12.47 -15.57
C MET A 77 6.48 12.26 -14.74
N ILE A 78 6.43 12.75 -13.49
CA ILE A 78 5.19 12.81 -12.70
C ILE A 78 4.13 13.62 -13.44
N GLN A 79 4.49 14.80 -13.96
CA GLN A 79 3.58 15.62 -14.76
C GLN A 79 3.06 14.87 -15.99
N ASP A 80 3.94 14.15 -16.70
CA ASP A 80 3.53 13.34 -17.85
C ASP A 80 2.57 12.22 -17.44
N TYR A 81 2.86 11.49 -16.36
CA TYR A 81 1.96 10.45 -15.84
C TYR A 81 0.59 10.97 -15.42
N ARG A 82 0.49 12.22 -14.94
CA ARG A 82 -0.79 12.85 -14.58
C ARG A 82 -1.61 13.30 -15.79
N ASN A 83 -0.96 13.68 -16.89
CA ASN A 83 -1.62 14.40 -17.99
C ASN A 83 -1.73 13.61 -19.31
N LYS A 84 -0.84 12.65 -19.56
CA LYS A 84 -0.81 11.87 -20.81
C LYS A 84 -1.60 10.57 -20.64
N LYS A 85 -2.72 10.44 -21.37
CA LYS A 85 -3.60 9.26 -21.32
C LYS A 85 -2.92 7.99 -21.83
N ASP A 86 -1.93 8.13 -22.70
CA ASP A 86 -1.15 7.05 -23.31
C ASP A 86 0.16 6.75 -22.56
N ALA A 87 0.36 7.36 -21.37
CA ALA A 87 1.50 7.04 -20.53
C ALA A 87 1.51 5.55 -20.16
N LYS A 88 2.67 4.91 -20.37
CA LYS A 88 2.91 3.49 -20.05
C LYS A 88 3.97 3.40 -18.95
N PRO A 89 3.63 3.66 -17.68
CA PRO A 89 4.59 3.55 -16.59
C PRO A 89 5.03 2.09 -16.42
N THR A 90 6.29 1.89 -16.05
CA THR A 90 6.76 0.56 -15.67
C THR A 90 6.17 0.13 -14.32
N LEU A 91 6.10 -1.17 -14.03
CA LEU A 91 5.60 -1.67 -12.74
C LEU A 91 6.35 -1.04 -11.56
N GLN A 92 7.67 -0.87 -11.67
CA GLN A 92 8.50 -0.26 -10.62
C GLN A 92 8.14 1.21 -10.40
N SER A 93 7.82 1.94 -11.48
CA SER A 93 7.32 3.31 -11.36
C SER A 93 5.98 3.34 -10.63
N VAL A 94 5.06 2.41 -10.94
CA VAL A 94 3.75 2.37 -10.28
C VAL A 94 3.87 1.97 -8.81
N LEU A 95 4.71 1.00 -8.46
CA LEU A 95 5.00 0.63 -7.08
C LEU A 95 5.60 1.81 -6.30
N ALA A 96 6.52 2.55 -6.92
CA ALA A 96 7.07 3.77 -6.34
C ALA A 96 6.01 4.86 -6.12
N LEU A 97 5.07 5.04 -7.06
CA LEU A 97 3.93 5.94 -6.88
C LEU A 97 3.03 5.49 -5.71
N CYS A 98 2.79 4.18 -5.56
CA CYS A 98 1.97 3.64 -4.46
C CYS A 98 2.57 3.97 -3.09
N ILE A 99 3.86 3.66 -2.88
CA ILE A 99 4.55 3.95 -1.61
C ILE A 99 4.82 5.45 -1.43
N GLY A 100 5.13 6.17 -2.51
CA GLY A 100 5.36 7.62 -2.48
C GLY A 100 4.08 8.43 -2.23
N LEU A 101 2.89 7.85 -2.38
CA LEU A 101 1.61 8.41 -1.95
C LEU A 101 1.11 7.82 -0.62
N ASN A 102 1.80 6.80 -0.10
CA ASN A 102 1.33 5.92 0.97
C ASN A 102 -0.11 5.49 0.76
N LEU A 103 -0.41 4.93 -0.41
CA LEU A 103 -1.76 4.50 -0.73
C LEU A 103 -2.20 3.37 0.19
N HIS A 104 -3.45 3.42 0.64
CA HIS A 104 -4.12 2.25 1.21
C HIS A 104 -4.05 1.08 0.20
N PRO A 105 -3.90 -0.18 0.64
CA PRO A 105 -3.73 -1.33 -0.26
C PRO A 105 -4.73 -1.37 -1.42
N SER A 106 -6.01 -1.13 -1.15
CA SER A 106 -7.07 -1.08 -2.17
C SER A 106 -6.81 -0.06 -3.29
N PHE A 107 -6.28 1.12 -2.94
CA PHE A 107 -5.94 2.16 -3.93
C PHE A 107 -4.66 1.82 -4.70
N SER A 108 -3.70 1.14 -4.05
CA SER A 108 -2.49 0.65 -4.72
C SER A 108 -2.83 -0.37 -5.79
N TYR A 109 -3.68 -1.36 -5.47
CA TYR A 109 -4.10 -2.38 -6.43
C TYR A 109 -4.92 -1.80 -7.59
N ASP A 110 -5.80 -0.84 -7.31
CA ASP A 110 -6.54 -0.10 -8.34
C ASP A 110 -5.59 0.64 -9.30
N LEU A 111 -4.61 1.38 -8.77
CA LEU A 111 -3.64 2.11 -9.58
C LEU A 111 -2.77 1.18 -10.42
N ILE A 112 -2.33 0.04 -9.87
CA ILE A 112 -1.54 -0.98 -10.57
C ILE A 112 -2.33 -1.59 -11.74
N ALA A 113 -3.59 -1.98 -11.49
CA ALA A 113 -4.45 -2.54 -12.51
C ALA A 113 -4.72 -1.53 -13.64
N LYS A 114 -5.02 -0.27 -13.30
CA LYS A 114 -5.27 0.80 -14.28
C LYS A 114 -4.02 1.19 -15.09
N ALA A 115 -2.83 0.97 -14.54
CA ALA A 115 -1.56 1.10 -15.26
C ALA A 115 -1.29 -0.06 -16.23
N GLY A 116 -2.15 -1.07 -16.27
CA GLY A 116 -2.03 -2.24 -17.15
C GLY A 116 -1.16 -3.37 -16.60
N HIS A 117 -0.84 -3.36 -15.30
CA HIS A 117 -0.03 -4.39 -14.65
C HIS A 117 -0.91 -5.34 -13.83
N ASN A 118 -0.51 -6.61 -13.74
CA ASN A 118 -1.19 -7.60 -12.92
C ASN A 118 -0.20 -8.33 -12.01
N ILE A 119 -0.23 -8.01 -10.72
CA ILE A 119 0.58 -8.65 -9.67
C ILE A 119 -0.19 -9.71 -8.88
N MET A 120 -1.37 -10.12 -9.34
CA MET A 120 -2.20 -11.13 -8.65
C MET A 120 -1.85 -12.56 -9.04
N ILE A 121 -1.06 -12.74 -10.11
CA ILE A 121 -0.60 -14.07 -10.54
C ILE A 121 0.34 -14.70 -9.51
N ALA A 122 0.42 -16.04 -9.53
CA ALA A 122 1.29 -16.80 -8.64
C ALA A 122 2.76 -16.63 -9.04
N SER A 123 3.44 -15.66 -8.43
CA SER A 123 4.87 -15.41 -8.53
C SER A 123 5.38 -15.01 -7.14
N GLU A 124 6.56 -15.51 -6.75
CA GLU A 124 7.21 -15.17 -5.48
C GLU A 124 7.48 -13.67 -5.37
N GLU A 125 8.00 -13.05 -6.43
CA GLU A 125 8.22 -11.61 -6.53
C GLU A 125 6.91 -10.84 -6.31
N PHE A 126 5.80 -11.29 -6.90
CA PHE A 126 4.51 -10.63 -6.76
C PHE A 126 3.86 -10.87 -5.39
N LEU A 127 4.14 -11.99 -4.75
CA LEU A 127 3.76 -12.22 -3.34
C LEU A 127 4.48 -11.22 -2.43
N ILE A 128 5.77 -10.95 -2.68
CA ILE A 128 6.54 -9.94 -1.94
C ILE A 128 5.97 -8.54 -2.19
N TYR A 129 5.68 -8.15 -3.44
CA TYR A 129 5.05 -6.86 -3.73
C TYR A 129 3.70 -6.69 -3.03
N ARG A 130 2.86 -7.71 -3.03
CA ARG A 130 1.57 -7.67 -2.32
C ARG A 130 1.77 -7.55 -0.82
N TYR A 131 2.70 -8.33 -0.24
CA TYR A 131 3.01 -8.25 1.19
C TYR A 131 3.48 -6.84 1.59
N LEU A 132 4.32 -6.20 0.79
CA LEU A 132 4.76 -4.82 1.03
C LEU A 132 3.61 -3.80 0.91
N ILE A 133 2.72 -3.98 -0.06
CA ILE A 133 1.51 -3.16 -0.19
C ILE A 133 0.61 -3.32 1.05
N ASP A 134 0.31 -4.55 1.44
CA ASP A 134 -0.64 -4.80 2.54
C ASP A 134 -0.08 -4.33 3.89
N ASN A 135 1.19 -4.60 4.16
CA ASN A 135 1.76 -4.46 5.51
C ASN A 135 2.71 -3.27 5.67
N HIS A 136 3.24 -2.73 4.58
CA HIS A 136 4.31 -1.72 4.60
C HIS A 136 3.98 -0.47 3.76
N HIS A 137 2.72 -0.23 3.40
CA HIS A 137 2.30 0.93 2.60
C HIS A 137 2.48 2.29 3.28
N MET A 138 2.71 2.34 4.59
CA MET A 138 2.98 3.57 5.36
C MET A 138 4.47 3.91 5.48
N GLU A 139 5.37 3.08 4.92
CA GLU A 139 6.81 3.32 4.94
C GLU A 139 7.25 4.31 3.84
N ASN A 140 8.52 4.28 3.48
CA ASN A 140 9.08 5.06 2.37
C ASN A 140 9.80 4.15 1.38
N ILE A 141 10.10 4.70 0.20
CA ILE A 141 10.72 3.96 -0.91
C ILE A 141 12.09 3.37 -0.57
N PHE A 142 12.84 3.94 0.38
CA PHE A 142 14.12 3.39 0.82
C PHE A 142 13.92 2.08 1.59
N MET A 143 12.95 2.05 2.49
CA MET A 143 12.60 0.85 3.26
C MET A 143 12.09 -0.26 2.34
N TRP A 144 11.26 0.08 1.34
CA TRP A 144 10.85 -0.89 0.31
C TRP A 144 12.05 -1.42 -0.49
N ASN A 145 12.95 -0.56 -0.96
CA ASN A 145 14.14 -0.99 -1.69
C ASN A 145 15.05 -1.90 -0.85
N ALA A 146 15.22 -1.61 0.45
CA ALA A 146 15.97 -2.47 1.36
C ALA A 146 15.30 -3.85 1.52
N LYS A 147 13.99 -3.88 1.77
CA LYS A 147 13.23 -5.14 1.91
C LYS A 147 13.24 -5.97 0.63
N LEU A 148 13.14 -5.34 -0.54
CA LEU A 148 13.25 -6.03 -1.83
C LEU A 148 14.62 -6.67 -2.00
N GLN A 149 15.68 -5.93 -1.66
CA GLN A 149 17.05 -6.46 -1.68
C GLN A 149 17.24 -7.63 -0.71
N ASP A 150 16.76 -7.50 0.54
CA ASP A 150 16.83 -8.55 1.55
C ASP A 150 16.05 -9.81 1.14
N ALA A 151 14.96 -9.64 0.39
CA ALA A 151 14.16 -10.72 -0.18
C ALA A 151 14.74 -11.30 -1.48
N GLY A 152 15.94 -10.88 -1.91
CA GLY A 152 16.60 -11.38 -3.11
C GLY A 152 15.98 -10.89 -4.43
N ILE A 153 15.11 -9.88 -4.39
CA ILE A 153 14.55 -9.25 -5.59
C ILE A 153 15.58 -8.25 -6.14
N PRO A 154 16.18 -8.50 -7.31
CA PRO A 154 17.25 -7.64 -7.84
C PRO A 154 16.73 -6.26 -8.30
N GLN A 155 15.43 -6.19 -8.55
CA GLN A 155 14.76 -5.00 -9.00
C GLN A 155 14.65 -3.95 -7.90
N GLN A 156 15.10 -2.73 -8.19
CA GLN A 156 14.94 -1.58 -7.31
C GLN A 156 13.93 -0.59 -7.90
N LEU A 157 13.14 0.02 -7.01
CA LEU A 157 12.29 1.15 -7.35
C LEU A 157 13.14 2.37 -7.69
N PRO A 158 12.64 3.31 -8.51
CA PRO A 158 13.39 4.48 -8.95
C PRO A 158 14.08 5.21 -7.79
N LYS A 159 15.36 5.51 -8.00
CA LYS A 159 16.13 6.41 -7.15
C LYS A 159 16.42 7.63 -8.00
N ASN A 160 16.00 8.81 -7.53
CA ASN A 160 16.43 10.02 -8.23
C ASN A 160 17.95 10.11 -8.09
N GLY A 161 18.65 10.15 -9.22
CA GLY A 161 20.10 9.91 -9.31
C GLY A 161 21.00 10.92 -8.59
N ASN A 162 20.47 11.86 -7.79
CA ASN A 162 21.29 12.91 -7.17
C ASN A 162 20.82 13.51 -5.82
N LYS A 163 19.76 13.04 -5.14
CA LYS A 163 19.23 13.79 -3.95
C LYS A 163 18.66 12.99 -2.78
N MET A 164 18.82 11.67 -2.76
CA MET A 164 18.11 10.83 -1.79
C MET A 164 19.09 10.16 -0.82
N THR A 165 19.60 10.94 0.14
CA THR A 165 20.28 10.39 1.34
C THR A 165 19.21 9.94 2.33
N ALA A 166 19.35 8.72 2.86
CA ALA A 166 18.52 8.25 3.96
C ALA A 166 18.58 9.25 5.13
N PRO A 167 17.47 9.49 5.86
CA PRO A 167 17.55 10.28 7.08
C PRO A 167 18.51 9.56 8.03
N VAL A 168 19.52 10.29 8.51
CA VAL A 168 20.42 9.84 9.56
C VAL A 168 19.57 9.58 10.81
N LYS A 169 19.76 8.40 11.41
CA LYS A 169 19.10 7.99 12.66
C LYS A 169 19.32 9.00 13.79
#